data_AF-A0A397HZJ6-F1
#
_entry.id   AF-A0A397HZJ6-F1
#
_cell.length_a   1.000
_cell.length_b   1.000
_cell.length_c   1.000
_cell.angle_alpha   90.00
_cell.angle_beta   90.00
_cell.angle_gamma   90.00
#
_symmetry.space_group_name_H-M   'P 1'
#
loop_
_entity.id
_entity.type
_entity.pdbx_description
1 polymer ?
#
loop_
_entity_poly.entity_id
_entity_poly.type
_entity_poly.pdbx_seq_one_letter_code
_entity_poly.pdbx_strand_id
1 'polypeptide(L)'
;MSENDKFKKWFKILFNAFHQEETVIEFPHDSYPPKEFLDIVSPNKSKSIKCIENVIYWSKVDEPEIIQQAINYIEDHFVLLDTTKNDHDEQWQAFKDKENVLNKQEKMEWELQKDILENIDDFVPGFKFLHKYEWMPSPNNHKGGINDFILTNGKGIFAIVETKRVDKSKEKKSRKFKVIEQATRYKQAFVEQRLQEPDVIAIVAVGITDESLKKRYWSGLYDENVFRAFNIKYGNGDFPEPVNKGLFYASANSSSSSINFLSN
;
A
#
# COMPACT_ATOMS: atom_id res chain seq x y z
N MET A 1 12.46 -8.61 -23.62
CA MET A 1 12.12 -7.85 -22.40
C MET A 1 12.79 -6.51 -22.51
N SER A 2 12.08 -5.42 -22.22
CA SER A 2 12.72 -4.11 -22.09
C SER A 2 13.73 -4.18 -20.93
N GLU A 3 14.83 -3.43 -20.98
CA GLU A 3 15.76 -3.34 -19.83
C GLU A 3 15.04 -2.94 -18.54
N ASN A 4 13.88 -2.26 -18.64
CA ASN A 4 13.06 -1.83 -17.51
C ASN A 4 12.45 -2.99 -16.70
N ASP A 5 12.25 -4.17 -17.31
CA ASP A 5 11.62 -5.30 -16.62
C ASP A 5 12.63 -6.25 -15.97
N LYS A 6 13.94 -6.02 -16.15
CA LYS A 6 15.01 -6.94 -15.69
C LYS A 6 14.88 -7.30 -14.21
N PHE A 7 14.47 -6.34 -13.38
CA PHE A 7 14.39 -6.52 -11.93
C PHE A 7 12.97 -6.57 -11.35
N LYS A 8 11.93 -6.43 -12.18
CA LYS A 8 10.54 -6.36 -11.73
C LYS A 8 10.14 -7.58 -10.89
N LYS A 9 10.51 -8.78 -11.34
CA LYS A 9 10.31 -10.05 -10.61
C LYS A 9 10.96 -10.04 -9.22
N TRP A 10 12.18 -9.50 -9.09
CA TRP A 10 12.93 -9.51 -7.83
C TRP A 10 12.37 -8.52 -6.82
N PHE A 11 11.99 -7.32 -7.27
CA PHE A 11 11.26 -6.39 -6.42
C PHE A 11 9.95 -7.01 -5.93
N LYS A 12 9.20 -7.65 -6.82
CA LYS A 12 7.95 -8.32 -6.45
C LYS A 12 8.14 -9.39 -5.36
N ILE A 13 9.18 -10.22 -5.48
CA ILE A 13 9.54 -11.21 -4.45
C ILE A 13 9.91 -10.51 -3.13
N LEU A 14 10.73 -9.46 -3.18
CA LEU A 14 11.17 -8.72 -2.01
C LEU A 14 10.00 -8.01 -1.28
N PHE A 15 9.15 -7.32 -2.03
CA PHE A 15 7.96 -6.64 -1.49
C PHE A 15 6.94 -7.63 -0.93
N ASN A 16 6.80 -8.82 -1.54
CA ASN A 16 5.98 -9.88 -0.98
C ASN A 16 6.52 -10.39 0.36
N ALA A 17 7.84 -10.58 0.49
CA ALA A 17 8.44 -10.97 1.76
C ALA A 17 8.19 -9.93 2.86
N PHE A 18 8.33 -8.63 2.56
CA PHE A 18 7.95 -7.58 3.53
C PHE A 18 6.47 -7.61 3.89
N HIS A 19 5.59 -7.84 2.91
CA HIS A 19 4.16 -7.96 3.15
C HIS A 19 3.82 -9.13 4.09
N GLN A 20 4.53 -10.26 3.98
CA GLN A 20 4.39 -11.43 4.85
C GLN A 20 5.17 -11.31 6.18
N GLU A 21 5.75 -10.14 6.47
CA GLU A 21 6.59 -9.87 7.63
C GLU A 21 7.83 -10.78 7.74
N GLU A 22 8.28 -11.34 6.62
CA GLU A 22 9.48 -12.18 6.54
C GLU A 22 10.75 -11.31 6.61
N THR A 23 11.84 -11.91 7.09
CA THR A 23 13.19 -11.30 7.10
C THR A 23 14.22 -12.16 6.37
N VAL A 24 13.75 -13.21 5.70
CA VAL A 24 14.56 -14.20 5.00
C VAL A 24 13.81 -14.69 3.77
N ILE A 25 14.53 -14.89 2.67
CA ILE A 25 14.01 -15.50 1.44
C ILE A 25 14.98 -16.60 1.04
N GLU A 26 14.47 -17.83 0.90
CA GLU A 26 15.20 -18.96 0.37
C GLU A 26 14.85 -19.16 -1.10
N PHE A 27 15.87 -19.23 -1.96
CA PHE A 27 15.70 -19.42 -3.40
C PHE A 27 16.02 -20.87 -3.78
N PRO A 28 15.24 -21.50 -4.67
CA PRO A 28 15.67 -22.72 -5.35
C PRO A 28 17.03 -22.53 -6.04
N HIS A 29 17.80 -23.62 -6.15
CA HIS A 29 19.07 -23.62 -6.87
C HIS A 29 18.85 -23.03 -8.28
N ASP A 30 19.69 -22.07 -8.68
CA ASP A 30 19.66 -21.35 -9.97
C ASP A 30 18.54 -20.31 -10.15
N SER A 31 17.80 -19.98 -9.08
CA SER A 31 16.76 -18.93 -9.10
C SER A 31 17.08 -17.74 -8.20
N TYR A 32 18.37 -17.52 -7.95
CA TYR A 32 18.89 -16.45 -7.10
C TYR A 32 18.88 -15.08 -7.82
N PRO A 33 18.63 -13.95 -7.13
CA PRO A 33 18.68 -12.65 -7.78
C PRO A 33 20.09 -12.30 -8.27
N PRO A 34 20.20 -11.57 -9.39
CA PRO A 34 21.48 -11.11 -9.89
C PRO A 34 22.14 -10.15 -8.89
N LYS A 35 23.48 -10.14 -8.85
CA LYS A 35 24.24 -9.28 -7.93
C LYS A 35 23.87 -7.80 -8.09
N GLU A 36 23.62 -7.36 -9.32
CA GLU A 36 23.20 -5.99 -9.59
C GLU A 36 21.90 -5.61 -8.88
N PHE A 37 20.96 -6.56 -8.68
CA PHE A 37 19.77 -6.32 -7.86
C PHE A 37 20.14 -6.11 -6.39
N LEU A 38 21.03 -6.93 -5.84
CA LEU A 38 21.45 -6.80 -4.44
C LEU A 38 22.21 -5.50 -4.19
N ASP A 39 23.03 -5.06 -5.14
CA ASP A 39 23.75 -3.80 -5.08
C ASP A 39 22.78 -2.59 -5.10
N ILE A 40 21.57 -2.74 -5.65
CA ILE A 40 20.51 -1.71 -5.64
C ILE A 40 19.87 -1.59 -4.25
N VAL A 41 19.46 -2.72 -3.65
CA VAL A 41 18.67 -2.75 -2.41
C VAL A 41 19.52 -2.90 -1.14
N SER A 42 20.83 -3.02 -1.29
CA SER A 42 21.82 -3.02 -0.22
C SER A 42 23.20 -2.64 -0.78
N PRO A 43 23.42 -1.39 -1.20
CA PRO A 43 24.69 -0.93 -1.73
C PRO A 43 25.80 -1.16 -0.70
N ASN A 44 27.02 -1.43 -1.16
CA ASN A 44 28.18 -1.92 -0.38
C ASN A 44 28.51 -1.17 0.94
N LYS A 45 27.95 0.03 1.16
CA LYS A 45 28.09 0.80 2.40
C LYS A 45 27.07 0.44 3.48
N SER A 46 25.88 -0.07 3.14
CA SER A 46 24.80 -0.30 4.10
C SER A 46 24.82 -1.71 4.70
N LYS A 47 25.29 -2.74 3.96
CA LYS A 47 25.26 -4.17 4.39
C LYS A 47 23.91 -4.62 4.98
N SER A 48 22.82 -3.96 4.56
CA SER A 48 21.45 -4.16 5.03
C SER A 48 20.93 -5.56 4.69
N ILE A 49 21.41 -6.12 3.57
CA ILE A 49 21.11 -7.47 3.12
C ILE A 49 22.38 -8.33 3.20
N LYS A 50 22.22 -9.54 3.75
CA LYS A 50 23.25 -10.57 3.83
C LYS A 50 22.83 -11.77 2.98
N CYS A 51 23.83 -12.41 2.39
CA CYS A 51 23.67 -13.50 1.44
C CYS A 51 24.53 -14.68 1.88
N ILE A 52 23.91 -15.84 2.12
CA ILE A 52 24.59 -17.09 2.43
C ILE A 52 23.98 -18.15 1.51
N GLU A 53 24.79 -18.71 0.62
CA GLU A 53 24.35 -19.70 -0.37
C GLU A 53 23.15 -19.19 -1.20
N ASN A 54 22.02 -19.89 -1.14
CA ASN A 54 20.75 -19.56 -1.81
C ASN A 54 19.79 -18.76 -0.91
N VAL A 55 20.25 -18.26 0.23
CA VAL A 55 19.45 -17.55 1.23
C VAL A 55 19.85 -16.08 1.30
N ILE A 56 18.83 -15.22 1.33
CA ILE A 56 18.96 -13.78 1.50
C ILE A 56 18.22 -13.39 2.77
N TYR A 57 18.84 -12.59 3.63
CA TYR A 57 18.22 -12.17 4.88
C TYR A 57 18.66 -10.77 5.31
N TRP A 58 17.83 -10.13 6.12
CA TRP A 58 18.05 -8.78 6.66
C TRP A 58 17.59 -8.70 8.12
N SER A 59 18.01 -7.65 8.82
CA SER A 59 17.43 -7.32 10.13
C SER A 59 16.17 -6.49 9.93
N LYS A 60 15.16 -6.64 10.81
CA LYS A 60 13.94 -5.83 10.75
C LYS A 60 14.22 -4.31 10.88
N VAL A 61 15.33 -3.95 11.53
CA VAL A 61 15.77 -2.55 11.66
C VAL A 61 16.25 -1.94 10.34
N ASP A 62 16.68 -2.77 9.39
CA ASP A 62 17.22 -2.35 8.10
C ASP A 62 16.11 -2.26 7.03
N GLU A 63 14.93 -2.84 7.28
CA GLU A 63 13.80 -2.88 6.33
C GLU A 63 13.39 -1.50 5.79
N PRO A 64 13.30 -0.41 6.60
CA PRO A 64 12.98 0.91 6.07
C PRO A 64 14.01 1.41 5.03
N GLU A 65 15.29 1.14 5.26
CA GLU A 65 16.36 1.52 4.32
C GLU A 65 16.27 0.72 3.02
N ILE A 66 16.06 -0.60 3.13
CA ILE A 66 15.93 -1.49 1.97
C ILE A 66 14.72 -1.08 1.12
N ILE A 67 13.57 -0.81 1.75
CA ILE A 67 12.36 -0.30 1.07
C ILE A 67 12.65 1.04 0.41
N GLN A 68 13.32 1.98 1.10
CA GLN A 68 13.68 3.28 0.53
C GLN A 68 14.52 3.14 -0.75
N GLN A 69 15.53 2.28 -0.73
CA GLN A 69 16.40 2.04 -1.88
C GLN A 69 15.64 1.40 -3.03
N ALA A 70 14.77 0.42 -2.74
CA ALA A 70 13.91 -0.20 -3.73
C ALA A 70 12.96 0.81 -4.40
N ILE A 71 12.28 1.63 -3.61
CA ILE A 71 11.39 2.69 -4.12
C ILE A 71 12.17 3.70 -4.96
N ASN A 72 13.34 4.14 -4.49
CA ASN A 72 14.17 5.06 -5.27
C ASN A 72 14.49 4.49 -6.65
N TYR A 73 14.95 3.24 -6.71
CA TYR A 73 15.29 2.59 -7.97
C TYR A 73 14.09 2.44 -8.90
N ILE A 74 12.96 1.92 -8.40
CA ILE A 74 11.73 1.77 -9.19
C ILE A 74 11.31 3.12 -9.76
N GLU A 75 11.29 4.16 -8.93
CA GLU A 75 10.89 5.50 -9.35
C GLU A 75 11.85 6.14 -10.34
N ASP A 76 13.15 5.81 -10.34
CA ASP A 76 14.12 6.40 -11.26
C ASP A 76 14.24 5.62 -12.58
N HIS A 77 13.97 4.30 -12.57
CA HIS A 77 14.29 3.42 -13.70
C HIS A 77 13.09 2.76 -14.34
N PHE A 78 11.96 2.60 -13.64
CA PHE A 78 10.80 1.93 -14.24
C PHE A 78 9.99 2.94 -15.05
N VAL A 79 9.55 2.51 -16.22
CA VAL A 79 8.67 3.30 -17.09
C VAL A 79 7.24 3.22 -16.59
N LEU A 80 6.49 4.27 -16.89
CA LEU A 80 5.05 4.32 -16.68
C LEU A 80 4.37 3.21 -17.48
N LEU A 81 3.46 2.46 -16.86
CA LEU A 81 2.65 1.46 -17.56
C LEU A 81 1.75 2.15 -18.59
N ASP A 82 1.65 1.59 -19.79
CA ASP A 82 0.97 2.23 -20.93
C ASP A 82 -0.50 2.57 -20.64
N THR A 83 -1.18 1.77 -19.82
CA THR A 83 -2.60 2.00 -19.47
C THR A 83 -2.80 3.07 -18.42
N THR A 84 -1.75 3.45 -17.66
CA THR A 84 -1.89 4.27 -16.44
C THR A 84 -2.65 5.57 -16.66
N LYS A 85 -2.35 6.29 -17.75
CA LYS A 85 -2.98 7.58 -18.03
C LYS A 85 -4.43 7.41 -18.48
N ASN A 86 -4.70 6.41 -19.31
CA ASN A 86 -6.05 6.13 -19.78
C ASN A 86 -6.94 5.68 -18.61
N ASP A 87 -6.43 4.78 -17.77
CA ASP A 87 -7.10 4.35 -16.54
C ASP A 87 -7.39 5.56 -15.64
N HIS A 88 -6.40 6.44 -15.43
CA HIS A 88 -6.58 7.66 -14.66
C HIS A 88 -7.69 8.56 -15.21
N ASP A 89 -7.66 8.89 -16.49
CA ASP A 89 -8.61 9.81 -17.10
C ASP A 89 -10.03 9.22 -17.07
N GLU A 90 -10.18 7.93 -17.37
CA GLU A 90 -11.47 7.22 -17.33
C GLU A 90 -12.05 7.20 -15.90
N GLN A 91 -11.24 6.78 -14.92
CA GLN A 91 -11.69 6.68 -13.53
C GLN A 91 -11.95 8.05 -12.91
N TRP A 92 -11.18 9.07 -13.31
CA TRP A 92 -11.39 10.45 -12.86
C TRP A 92 -12.68 11.03 -13.42
N GLN A 93 -13.02 10.73 -14.68
CA GLN A 93 -14.30 11.12 -15.25
C GLN A 93 -15.46 10.41 -14.53
N ALA A 94 -15.35 9.10 -14.31
CA ALA A 94 -16.35 8.33 -13.54
C ALA A 94 -16.56 8.89 -12.12
N PHE A 95 -15.46 9.28 -11.45
CA PHE A 95 -15.51 9.94 -10.13
C PHE A 95 -16.30 11.25 -10.16
N LYS A 96 -16.10 12.09 -11.18
CA LYS A 96 -16.80 13.37 -11.35
C LYS A 96 -18.28 13.18 -11.67
N ASP A 97 -18.59 12.24 -12.56
CA ASP A 97 -19.97 11.97 -12.98
C ASP A 97 -20.83 11.49 -11.81
N LYS A 98 -20.21 10.83 -10.81
CA LYS A 98 -20.88 10.37 -9.60
C LYS A 98 -21.50 11.51 -8.78
N GLU A 99 -20.93 12.73 -8.79
CA GLU A 99 -21.37 13.83 -7.92
C GLU A 99 -22.89 14.07 -7.98
N ASN A 100 -23.47 13.97 -9.18
CA ASN A 100 -24.87 14.31 -9.45
C ASN A 100 -25.88 13.26 -8.94
N VAL A 101 -25.41 12.06 -8.59
CA VAL A 101 -26.27 10.94 -8.15
C VAL A 101 -26.10 10.60 -6.66
N LEU A 102 -25.24 11.32 -5.93
CA LEU A 102 -24.98 11.08 -4.52
C LEU A 102 -26.06 11.68 -3.62
N ASN A 103 -26.44 10.93 -2.58
CA ASN A 103 -27.20 11.50 -1.47
C ASN A 103 -26.29 12.37 -0.57
N LYS A 104 -26.89 13.11 0.38
CA LYS A 104 -26.16 14.04 1.24
C LYS A 104 -24.99 13.39 2.01
N GLN A 105 -25.18 12.17 2.52
CA GLN A 105 -24.16 11.48 3.32
C GLN A 105 -23.01 10.98 2.42
N GLU A 106 -23.33 10.48 1.24
CA GLU A 106 -22.33 10.05 0.26
C GLU A 106 -21.55 11.26 -0.27
N LYS A 107 -22.23 12.38 -0.54
CA LYS A 107 -21.60 13.61 -1.00
C LYS A 107 -20.54 14.12 -0.03
N MET A 108 -20.78 13.99 1.27
CA MET A 108 -19.80 14.39 2.29
C MET A 108 -18.53 13.54 2.24
N GLU A 109 -18.63 12.22 2.00
CA GLU A 109 -17.48 11.34 1.87
C GLU A 109 -16.76 11.61 0.54
N TRP A 110 -17.52 11.77 -0.55
CA TRP A 110 -17.01 12.15 -1.86
C TRP A 110 -16.25 13.48 -1.84
N GLU A 111 -16.67 14.48 -1.05
CA GLU A 111 -15.93 15.74 -0.88
C GLU A 111 -14.53 15.52 -0.28
N LEU A 112 -14.37 14.60 0.67
CA LEU A 112 -13.06 14.22 1.21
C LEU A 112 -12.22 13.53 0.13
N GLN A 113 -12.82 12.64 -0.64
CA GLN A 113 -12.14 11.95 -1.74
C GLN A 113 -11.71 12.93 -2.83
N LYS A 114 -12.56 13.90 -3.16
CA LYS A 114 -12.25 14.96 -4.11
C LYS A 114 -11.06 15.78 -3.62
N ASP A 115 -11.05 16.19 -2.36
CA ASP A 115 -9.91 16.91 -1.78
C ASP A 115 -8.61 16.08 -1.85
N ILE A 116 -8.69 14.78 -1.58
CA ILE A 116 -7.55 13.87 -1.73
C ILE A 116 -7.10 13.79 -3.20
N LEU A 117 -8.02 13.63 -4.14
CA LEU A 117 -7.70 13.42 -5.56
C LEU A 117 -7.24 14.72 -6.27
N GLU A 118 -7.73 15.88 -5.83
CA GLU A 118 -7.25 17.19 -6.31
C GLU A 118 -5.92 17.58 -5.68
N ASN A 119 -5.60 17.07 -4.48
CA ASN A 119 -4.38 17.36 -3.72
C ASN A 119 -3.57 16.10 -3.38
N ILE A 120 -3.47 15.13 -4.31
CA ILE A 120 -2.91 13.79 -4.06
C ILE A 120 -1.56 13.83 -3.36
N ASP A 121 -0.65 14.71 -3.80
CA ASP A 121 0.70 14.76 -3.26
C ASP A 121 0.75 15.15 -1.77
N ASP A 122 -0.27 15.85 -1.26
CA ASP A 122 -0.36 16.22 0.15
C ASP A 122 -0.84 15.06 1.04
N PHE A 123 -1.53 14.09 0.47
CA PHE A 123 -2.07 12.94 1.20
C PHE A 123 -1.20 11.70 0.97
N VAL A 124 -0.88 11.38 -0.26
CA VAL A 124 -0.24 10.12 -0.67
C VAL A 124 0.81 10.43 -1.74
N PRO A 125 1.88 11.14 -1.37
CA PRO A 125 2.92 11.57 -2.31
C PRO A 125 3.45 10.40 -3.13
N GLY A 126 3.66 10.61 -4.43
CA GLY A 126 4.13 9.59 -5.37
C GLY A 126 3.03 8.72 -5.99
N PHE A 127 1.82 8.64 -5.42
CA PHE A 127 0.70 7.86 -5.96
C PHE A 127 -0.20 8.70 -6.87
N LYS A 128 0.35 9.15 -8.01
CA LYS A 128 -0.22 10.22 -8.84
C LYS A 128 -1.46 9.86 -9.66
N PHE A 129 -1.75 8.58 -9.84
CA PHE A 129 -2.77 8.13 -10.79
C PHE A 129 -3.88 7.36 -10.08
N LEU A 130 -5.12 7.75 -10.36
CA LEU A 130 -6.31 7.01 -9.98
C LEU A 130 -6.46 5.77 -10.86
N HIS A 131 -6.13 4.59 -10.33
CA HIS A 131 -6.22 3.33 -11.07
C HIS A 131 -7.65 2.76 -11.08
N LYS A 132 -8.39 2.93 -9.99
CA LYS A 132 -9.77 2.44 -9.90
C LYS A 132 -10.60 3.22 -8.89
N TYR A 133 -11.82 3.59 -9.25
CA TYR A 133 -12.84 4.15 -8.37
C TYR A 133 -13.96 3.13 -8.13
N GLU A 134 -14.59 3.18 -6.95
CA GLU A 134 -15.59 2.21 -6.46
C GLU A 134 -15.11 0.76 -6.60
N TRP A 135 -13.92 0.47 -6.07
CA TRP A 135 -13.38 -0.88 -6.18
C TRP A 135 -14.19 -1.89 -5.37
N MET A 136 -14.86 -2.80 -6.06
CA MET A 136 -15.58 -3.92 -5.45
C MET A 136 -14.64 -5.11 -5.20
N PRO A 137 -14.29 -5.42 -3.94
CA PRO A 137 -13.35 -6.50 -3.60
C PRO A 137 -14.00 -7.89 -3.68
N SER A 138 -15.33 -7.97 -3.65
CA SER A 138 -16.06 -9.21 -3.87
C SER A 138 -17.26 -8.97 -4.79
N PRO A 139 -17.40 -9.75 -5.88
CA PRO A 139 -18.54 -9.62 -6.79
C PRO A 139 -19.88 -9.93 -6.10
N ASN A 140 -19.86 -10.66 -4.99
CA ASN A 140 -21.05 -11.07 -4.24
C ASN A 140 -21.40 -10.13 -3.06
N ASN A 141 -20.56 -9.11 -2.79
CA ASN A 141 -20.83 -8.13 -1.75
C ASN A 141 -20.97 -6.75 -2.36
N HIS A 142 -22.17 -6.46 -2.89
CA HIS A 142 -22.49 -5.19 -3.53
C HIS A 142 -22.31 -3.96 -2.63
N LYS A 143 -22.17 -4.11 -1.30
CA LYS A 143 -21.97 -3.00 -0.36
C LYS A 143 -20.53 -2.85 0.13
N GLY A 144 -19.66 -3.83 -0.13
CA GLY A 144 -18.24 -3.72 0.23
C GLY A 144 -17.48 -3.00 -0.88
N GLY A 145 -16.76 -1.94 -0.53
CA GLY A 145 -15.89 -1.22 -1.46
C GLY A 145 -16.56 -0.09 -2.26
N ILE A 146 -17.86 0.15 -2.06
CA ILE A 146 -18.52 1.32 -2.66
C ILE A 146 -17.83 2.57 -2.09
N ASN A 147 -17.32 3.41 -2.99
CA ASN A 147 -16.54 4.63 -2.76
C ASN A 147 -15.03 4.47 -2.58
N ASP A 148 -14.48 3.28 -2.33
CA ASP A 148 -13.03 3.16 -2.16
C ASP A 148 -12.29 3.27 -3.49
N PHE A 149 -11.08 3.82 -3.45
CA PHE A 149 -10.28 4.02 -4.64
C PHE A 149 -8.87 3.47 -4.50
N ILE A 150 -8.32 3.09 -5.65
CA ILE A 150 -6.97 2.57 -5.80
C ILE A 150 -6.17 3.62 -6.52
N LEU A 151 -5.06 4.04 -5.92
CA LEU A 151 -4.06 4.87 -6.57
C LEU A 151 -2.85 4.04 -6.99
N THR A 152 -2.06 4.56 -7.91
CA THR A 152 -0.78 3.96 -8.31
C THR A 152 0.27 5.02 -8.59
N ASN A 153 1.54 4.65 -8.39
CA ASN A 153 2.66 5.40 -8.94
C ASN A 153 2.80 5.23 -10.46
N GLY A 154 2.03 4.30 -11.05
CA GLY A 154 2.07 3.96 -12.47
C GLY A 154 3.27 3.10 -12.86
N LYS A 155 4.06 2.63 -11.88
CA LYS A 155 5.27 1.81 -12.08
C LYS A 155 5.17 0.47 -11.36
N GLY A 156 3.96 0.06 -11.02
CA GLY A 156 3.63 -1.24 -10.43
C GLY A 156 3.43 -1.26 -8.91
N ILE A 157 3.38 -0.09 -8.26
CA ILE A 157 3.02 0.02 -6.84
C ILE A 157 1.62 0.61 -6.72
N PHE A 158 0.75 -0.06 -6.00
CA PHE A 158 -0.66 0.29 -5.84
C PHE A 158 -0.98 0.59 -4.38
N ALA A 159 -1.75 1.64 -4.14
CA ALA A 159 -2.26 2.02 -2.83
C ALA A 159 -3.78 1.85 -2.80
N ILE A 160 -4.26 1.00 -1.91
CA ILE A 160 -5.67 0.92 -1.54
C ILE A 160 -5.95 2.06 -0.56
N VAL A 161 -6.83 2.97 -0.94
CA VAL A 161 -7.19 4.13 -0.12
C VAL A 161 -8.63 3.97 0.36
N GLU A 162 -8.77 3.74 1.67
CA GLU A 162 -10.07 3.82 2.34
C GLU A 162 -10.20 5.20 2.98
N THR A 163 -11.35 5.84 2.78
CA THR A 163 -11.65 7.14 3.38
C THR A 163 -12.78 7.05 4.39
N LYS A 164 -12.64 7.72 5.54
CA LYS A 164 -13.75 7.84 6.49
C LYS A 164 -13.85 9.19 7.13
N ARG A 165 -15.07 9.74 7.18
CA ARG A 165 -15.35 10.92 8.01
C ARG A 165 -15.48 10.54 9.48
N VAL A 166 -14.62 11.12 10.30
CA VAL A 166 -14.54 10.93 11.73
C VAL A 166 -14.91 12.24 12.40
N ASP A 167 -16.22 12.50 12.45
CA ASP A 167 -16.81 13.59 13.23
C ASP A 167 -16.25 13.65 14.66
N LYS A 168 -16.48 14.77 15.35
CA LYS A 168 -16.20 14.96 16.79
C LYS A 168 -17.08 14.08 17.70
N SER A 169 -17.37 12.84 17.29
CA SER A 169 -18.16 11.87 18.04
C SER A 169 -17.32 11.12 19.07
N LYS A 170 -18.00 10.57 20.08
CA LYS A 170 -17.39 9.72 21.12
C LYS A 170 -16.81 8.41 20.56
N GLU A 171 -17.11 8.04 19.32
CA GLU A 171 -16.73 6.78 18.66
C GLU A 171 -15.49 6.91 17.76
N LYS A 172 -14.79 8.04 17.83
CA LYS A 172 -13.61 8.37 17.03
C LYS A 172 -12.57 7.24 16.93
N LYS A 173 -12.29 6.52 18.01
CA LYS A 173 -11.37 5.37 17.99
C LYS A 173 -11.91 4.18 17.19
N SER A 174 -13.20 3.86 17.33
CA SER A 174 -13.83 2.74 16.62
C SER A 174 -13.86 2.98 15.11
N ARG A 175 -14.13 4.21 14.67
CA ARG A 175 -14.11 4.55 13.24
C ARG A 175 -12.71 4.46 12.62
N LYS A 176 -11.67 4.84 13.36
CA LYS A 176 -10.26 4.66 12.94
C LYS A 176 -9.86 3.19 12.83
N PHE A 177 -10.35 2.35 13.74
CA PHE A 177 -10.10 0.93 13.62
C PHE A 177 -10.77 0.35 12.36
N LYS A 178 -12.04 0.73 12.13
CA LYS A 178 -12.81 0.29 10.96
C LYS A 178 -12.17 0.71 9.63
N VAL A 179 -11.67 1.94 9.50
CA VAL A 179 -11.02 2.39 8.26
C VAL A 179 -9.76 1.56 7.94
N ILE A 180 -8.97 1.21 8.96
CA ILE A 180 -7.78 0.36 8.78
C ILE A 180 -8.17 -1.08 8.48
N GLU A 181 -9.14 -1.63 9.22
CA GLU A 181 -9.65 -2.98 9.02
C GLU A 181 -10.19 -3.18 7.59
N GLN A 182 -10.98 -2.21 7.10
CA GLN A 182 -11.47 -2.23 5.72
C GLN A 182 -10.34 -2.14 4.70
N ALA A 183 -9.42 -1.18 4.84
CA ALA A 183 -8.28 -1.02 3.96
C ALA A 183 -7.41 -2.30 3.92
N THR A 184 -7.24 -2.97 5.06
CA THR A 184 -6.49 -4.23 5.18
C THR A 184 -7.18 -5.36 4.43
N ARG A 185 -8.48 -5.57 4.66
CA ARG A 185 -9.29 -6.58 3.97
C ARG A 185 -9.28 -6.36 2.46
N TYR A 186 -9.31 -5.12 2.04
CA TYR A 186 -9.26 -4.71 0.64
C TYR A 186 -7.90 -4.96 0.02
N LYS A 187 -6.81 -4.61 0.69
CA LYS A 187 -5.47 -5.01 0.26
C LYS A 187 -5.35 -6.53 0.07
N GLN A 188 -5.85 -7.33 1.01
CA GLN A 188 -5.83 -8.80 0.89
C GLN A 188 -6.57 -9.28 -0.36
N ALA A 189 -7.79 -8.80 -0.59
CA ALA A 189 -8.56 -9.16 -1.78
C ALA A 189 -7.86 -8.72 -3.09
N PHE A 190 -7.17 -7.58 -3.10
CA PHE A 190 -6.45 -7.10 -4.28
C PHE A 190 -5.20 -7.95 -4.53
N VAL A 191 -4.47 -8.31 -3.48
CA VAL A 191 -3.34 -9.24 -3.52
C VAL A 191 -3.78 -10.58 -4.11
N GLU A 192 -4.86 -11.17 -3.61
CA GLU A 192 -5.38 -12.45 -4.11
C GLU A 192 -5.74 -12.41 -5.59
N GLN A 193 -6.32 -11.30 -6.07
CA GLN A 193 -6.77 -11.15 -7.46
C GLN A 193 -5.64 -10.81 -8.43
N ARG A 194 -4.65 -10.01 -7.99
CA ARG A 194 -3.75 -9.27 -8.89
C ARG A 194 -2.28 -9.52 -8.64
N LEU A 195 -1.89 -10.14 -7.52
CA LEU A 195 -0.46 -10.33 -7.22
C LEU A 195 0.24 -11.21 -8.27
N GLN A 196 -0.45 -12.01 -9.07
CA GLN A 196 0.20 -12.78 -10.14
C GLN A 196 0.45 -11.96 -11.42
N GLU A 197 -0.14 -10.77 -11.56
CA GLU A 197 0.02 -9.94 -12.74
C GLU A 197 1.46 -9.42 -12.87
N PRO A 198 2.07 -9.46 -14.07
CA PRO A 198 3.47 -9.05 -14.25
C PRO A 198 3.75 -7.62 -13.79
N ASP A 199 2.80 -6.71 -13.97
CA ASP A 199 2.96 -5.28 -13.71
C ASP A 199 2.65 -4.87 -12.27
N VAL A 200 2.20 -5.80 -11.42
CA VAL A 200 1.99 -5.56 -10.00
C VAL A 200 3.23 -6.02 -9.22
N ILE A 201 3.93 -5.06 -8.62
CA ILE A 201 5.13 -5.25 -7.80
C ILE A 201 4.76 -5.26 -6.31
N ALA A 202 3.99 -4.27 -5.88
CA ALA A 202 3.66 -4.05 -4.48
C ALA A 202 2.27 -3.45 -4.32
N ILE A 203 1.59 -3.84 -3.24
CA ILE A 203 0.27 -3.33 -2.86
C ILE A 203 0.35 -2.90 -1.40
N VAL A 204 -0.10 -1.70 -1.10
CA VAL A 204 -0.14 -1.11 0.25
C VAL A 204 -1.53 -0.56 0.55
N ALA A 205 -1.87 -0.41 1.83
CA ALA A 205 -3.14 0.14 2.28
C ALA A 205 -2.95 1.39 3.13
N VAL A 206 -3.86 2.36 2.96
CA VAL A 206 -3.94 3.54 3.81
C VAL A 206 -5.39 3.88 4.11
N GLY A 207 -5.67 4.14 5.38
CA GLY A 207 -6.89 4.80 5.83
C GLY A 207 -6.66 6.30 5.96
N ILE A 208 -7.56 7.11 5.41
CA ILE A 208 -7.51 8.58 5.52
C ILE A 208 -8.81 9.08 6.15
N THR A 209 -8.70 10.04 7.07
CA THR A 209 -9.86 10.66 7.71
C THR A 209 -9.86 12.18 7.54
N ASP A 210 -11.03 12.80 7.65
CA ASP A 210 -11.21 14.26 7.62
C ASP A 210 -10.75 14.97 8.91
N GLU A 211 -9.97 14.29 9.76
CA GLU A 211 -9.36 14.93 10.90
C GLU A 211 -8.31 15.94 10.46
N SER A 212 -8.28 17.09 11.14
CA SER A 212 -7.24 18.11 10.93
C SER A 212 -5.85 17.47 10.90
N LEU A 213 -5.06 17.85 9.88
CA LEU A 213 -3.69 17.39 9.55
C LEU A 213 -3.57 16.21 8.57
N LYS A 214 -4.53 15.99 7.65
CA LYS A 214 -4.38 15.01 6.54
C LYS A 214 -3.89 13.65 7.05
N LYS A 215 -4.48 13.19 8.16
CA LYS A 215 -3.95 12.06 8.93
C LYS A 215 -4.12 10.74 8.18
N ARG A 216 -3.07 9.94 8.22
CA ARG A 216 -2.95 8.64 7.56
C ARG A 216 -2.85 7.55 8.60
N TYR A 217 -3.48 6.43 8.30
CA TYR A 217 -3.50 5.25 9.15
C TYR A 217 -3.07 4.05 8.32
N TRP A 218 -2.22 3.21 8.88
CA TRP A 218 -1.57 2.11 8.16
C TRP A 218 -2.04 0.77 8.72
N SER A 219 -2.11 -0.25 7.86
CA SER A 219 -2.44 -1.62 8.27
C SER A 219 -1.30 -2.28 9.05
N GLY A 220 -0.06 -1.91 8.74
CA GLY A 220 1.14 -2.48 9.35
C GLY A 220 2.40 -1.70 9.01
N LEU A 221 3.54 -2.13 9.56
CA LEU A 221 4.83 -1.45 9.39
C LEU A 221 5.29 -1.42 7.94
N TYR A 222 5.03 -2.47 7.18
CA TYR A 222 5.36 -2.53 5.77
C TYR A 222 4.70 -1.39 4.97
N ASP A 223 3.39 -1.20 5.12
CA ASP A 223 2.64 -0.16 4.41
C ASP A 223 3.17 1.23 4.79
N GLU A 224 3.36 1.47 6.09
CA GLU A 224 3.95 2.72 6.59
C GLU A 224 5.33 2.99 5.98
N ASN A 225 6.20 1.99 5.93
CA ASN A 225 7.56 2.13 5.41
C ASN A 225 7.55 2.48 3.92
N VAL A 226 6.64 1.90 3.13
CA VAL A 226 6.48 2.26 1.71
C VAL A 226 6.01 3.71 1.57
N PHE A 227 4.98 4.13 2.31
CA PHE A 227 4.51 5.52 2.25
C PHE A 227 5.57 6.51 2.76
N ARG A 228 6.34 6.14 3.78
CA ARG A 228 7.47 6.93 4.26
C ARG A 228 8.53 7.08 3.18
N ALA A 229 8.86 6.01 2.46
CA ALA A 229 9.83 6.05 1.38
C ALA A 229 9.41 6.98 0.24
N PHE A 230 8.13 6.95 -0.13
CA PHE A 230 7.57 7.91 -1.08
C PHE A 230 7.56 9.35 -0.55
N ASN A 231 7.25 9.55 0.74
CA ASN A 231 7.28 10.89 1.33
C ASN A 231 8.70 11.48 1.41
N ILE A 232 9.73 10.66 1.63
CA ILE A 232 11.12 11.11 1.56
C ILE A 232 11.49 11.54 0.13
N LYS A 233 11.00 10.81 -0.88
CA LYS A 233 11.31 11.09 -2.28
C LYS A 233 10.52 12.27 -2.87
N TYR A 234 9.25 12.39 -2.54
CA TYR A 234 8.31 13.32 -3.18
C TYR A 234 7.63 14.31 -2.24
N GLY A 235 7.63 14.04 -0.94
CA GLY A 235 6.94 14.88 0.04
C GLY A 235 7.77 16.11 0.45
N ASN A 236 7.11 17.07 1.07
CA ASN A 236 7.72 18.30 1.58
C ASN A 236 8.40 18.15 2.96
N GLY A 237 8.80 16.94 3.34
CA GLY A 237 9.43 16.64 4.64
C GLY A 237 8.47 16.40 5.82
N ASP A 238 7.17 16.70 5.68
CA ASP A 238 6.16 16.48 6.72
C ASP A 238 5.60 15.05 6.70
N PHE A 239 6.40 14.07 7.14
CA PHE A 239 5.88 12.76 7.56
C PHE A 239 5.86 12.71 9.09
N PRO A 240 4.72 13.02 9.74
CA PRO A 240 4.66 13.01 11.20
C PRO A 240 5.05 11.61 11.71
N GLU A 241 5.92 11.60 12.73
CA GLU A 241 6.30 10.38 13.45
C GLU A 241 5.06 9.57 13.86
N PRO A 242 5.11 8.22 13.80
CA PRO A 242 3.95 7.38 14.05
C PRO A 242 3.39 7.67 15.43
N VAL A 243 2.16 8.20 15.44
CA VAL A 243 1.50 8.71 16.66
C VAL A 243 1.15 7.57 17.64
N ASN A 244 1.20 6.30 17.20
CA ASN A 244 0.88 5.15 18.05
C ASN A 244 1.66 3.89 17.63
N LYS A 245 2.88 3.71 18.15
CA LYS A 245 3.68 2.48 17.98
C LYS A 245 3.03 1.19 18.54
N GLY A 246 1.93 1.28 19.31
CA GLY A 246 1.42 0.15 20.09
C GLY A 246 -0.05 -0.26 19.90
N LEU A 247 -0.85 0.49 19.13
CA LEU A 247 -2.32 0.26 19.10
C LEU A 247 -2.87 -0.27 17.77
N PHE A 248 -2.14 -0.15 16.66
CA PHE A 248 -2.61 -0.54 15.33
C PHE A 248 -1.86 -1.74 14.73
N TYR A 249 -0.69 -2.09 15.25
CA TYR A 249 0.12 -3.22 14.75
C TYR A 249 -0.29 -4.57 15.36
N ALA A 250 -1.24 -4.59 16.29
CA ALA A 250 -1.70 -5.80 16.97
C ALA A 250 -3.07 -6.24 16.45
N SER A 251 -3.13 -6.85 15.26
CA SER A 251 -4.04 -7.96 14.90
C SER A 251 -4.04 -8.30 13.40
N ALA A 252 -2.90 -8.69 12.82
CA ALA A 252 -2.92 -9.36 11.51
C ALA A 252 -2.92 -10.90 11.63
N ASN A 253 -2.62 -11.46 12.81
CA ASN A 253 -2.55 -12.91 13.03
C ASN A 253 -3.30 -13.37 14.29
N SER A 254 -4.63 -13.25 14.29
CA SER A 254 -5.48 -14.15 15.07
C SER A 254 -6.32 -14.98 14.11
N SER A 255 -5.65 -15.92 13.44
CA SER A 255 -6.33 -17.07 12.87
C SER A 255 -7.08 -17.79 13.99
N SER A 256 -8.36 -17.99 13.74
CA SER A 256 -9.29 -18.75 14.56
C SER A 256 -8.71 -20.10 14.97
N SER A 257 -8.34 -20.25 16.24
CA SER A 257 -8.37 -21.53 16.93
C SER A 257 -9.46 -21.46 17.99
N SER A 258 -10.54 -22.16 17.72
CA SER A 258 -11.64 -22.41 18.64
C SER A 258 -11.10 -23.16 19.85
N ILE A 259 -10.87 -22.46 20.96
CA ILE A 259 -10.68 -23.11 22.26
C ILE A 259 -12.04 -23.12 22.94
N ASN A 260 -12.71 -24.27 22.85
CA ASN A 260 -13.86 -24.60 23.66
C ASN A 260 -13.46 -24.58 25.14
N PHE A 261 -13.91 -23.58 25.88
CA PHE A 261 -14.01 -23.69 27.33
C PHE A 261 -15.29 -24.47 27.67
N LEU A 262 -15.13 -25.78 27.89
CA LEU A 262 -16.09 -26.53 28.69
C LEU A 262 -15.73 -26.31 30.16
N SER A 263 -16.64 -25.70 30.89
CA SER A 263 -16.66 -25.68 32.35
C SER A 263 -18.00 -26.22 32.83
N ASN A 264 -18.00 -27.53 33.15
CA ASN A 264 -18.55 -28.16 34.36
C ASN A 264 -18.59 -29.68 34.16
#